data_AF-A0A158J6R6-F1
#
_entry.id   AF-A0A158J6R6-F1
#
_cell.length_a   1.000
_cell.length_b   1.000
_cell.length_c   1.000
_cell.angle_alpha   90.00
_cell.angle_beta   90.00
_cell.angle_gamma   90.00
#
_symmetry.space_group_name_H-M   'P 1'
#
loop_
_entity.id
_entity.type
_entity.pdbx_description
1 polymer ?
#
loop_
_entity_poly.entity_id
_entity_poly.type
_entity_poly.pdbx_seq_one_letter_code
_entity_poly.pdbx_strand_id
1 'polypeptide(L)' 'MEIIDTDMTAGINAPKTSPEEVVRQVLEGIEQGKEEILVDETGRNVKASLSSASPAYLTRAH' A
#
# COMPACT_ATOMS: atom_id res chain seq x y z
N MET A 1 -3.40 -3.38 -2.60
CA MET A 1 -2.86 -4.61 -2.01
C MET A 1 -1.64 -4.94 -2.82
N GLU A 2 -0.53 -4.38 -2.38
CA GLU A 2 0.75 -4.60 -3.03
C GLU A 2 1.34 -5.95 -2.64
N ILE A 3 2.02 -6.57 -3.60
CA ILE A 3 2.70 -7.85 -3.44
C ILE A 3 4.17 -7.57 -3.69
N ILE A 4 4.99 -7.75 -2.66
CA ILE A 4 6.43 -7.47 -2.71
C ILE A 4 7.14 -8.74 -3.15
N ASP A 5 8.13 -8.62 -4.03
CA ASP A 5 8.92 -9.75 -4.53
C ASP A 5 9.88 -10.27 -3.46
N THR A 6 9.38 -11.19 -2.65
CA THR A 6 10.07 -11.83 -1.52
C THR A 6 9.72 -13.31 -1.52
N ASP A 7 10.47 -14.10 -0.75
CA ASP A 7 10.21 -15.54 -0.63
C ASP A 7 8.76 -15.86 -0.20
N MET A 8 8.16 -14.99 0.63
CA MET A 8 6.77 -15.12 1.07
C MET A 8 5.75 -15.12 -0.08
N THR A 9 6.07 -14.45 -1.20
CA THR A 9 5.17 -14.31 -2.36
C THR A 9 5.65 -15.08 -3.58
N ALA A 10 6.66 -15.96 -3.44
CA ALA A 10 7.29 -16.67 -4.55
C ALA A 10 6.28 -17.46 -5.43
N GLY A 11 5.23 -18.01 -4.84
CA GLY A 11 4.18 -18.76 -5.54
C GLY A 11 3.11 -17.91 -6.24
N ILE A 12 3.15 -16.59 -6.12
CA ILE A 12 2.16 -15.68 -6.70
C ILE A 12 2.64 -15.21 -8.07
N ASN A 13 1.94 -15.61 -9.13
CA ASN A 13 2.20 -15.15 -10.49
C ASN A 13 1.32 -13.93 -10.81
N ALA A 14 1.79 -12.76 -10.37
CA ALA A 14 1.18 -11.45 -10.61
C ALA A 14 2.29 -10.40 -10.66
N PRO A 15 2.03 -9.17 -11.14
CA PRO A 15 2.98 -8.07 -11.00
C PRO A 15 3.36 -7.87 -9.52
N LYS A 16 4.66 -7.74 -9.25
CA LYS A 16 5.20 -7.52 -7.91
C LYS A 16 6.10 -6.29 -7.88
N THR A 17 6.12 -5.63 -6.74
CA THR A 17 7.03 -4.50 -6.47
C THR A 17 8.34 -5.03 -5.93
N SER A 18 9.45 -4.43 -6.36
CA SER A 18 10.76 -4.83 -5.86
C SER A 18 10.94 -4.41 -4.38
N PRO A 19 11.66 -5.20 -3.57
CA PRO A 19 11.95 -4.82 -2.18
C PRO A 19 12.65 -3.47 -2.05
N GLU A 20 13.53 -3.13 -3.00
CA GLU A 20 14.30 -1.87 -2.99
C GLU A 20 13.38 -0.65 -3.09
N GLU A 21 12.35 -0.72 -3.93
CA GLU A 21 11.38 0.36 -4.07
C GLU A 21 10.57 0.57 -2.78
N VAL A 22 10.17 -0.52 -2.12
CA VAL A 22 9.50 -0.47 -0.82
C VAL A 22 10.41 0.17 0.23
N VAL A 23 11.69 -0.24 0.28
CA VAL A 23 12.68 0.33 1.20
C VAL A 23 12.88 1.82 0.95
N ARG A 24 12.99 2.25 -0.32
CA ARG A 24 13.11 3.67 -0.68
C ARG A 24 11.95 4.49 -0.11
N GLN A 25 10.71 4.05 -0.33
CA GLN A 25 9.52 4.75 0.19
C GLN A 25 9.47 4.78 1.72
N VAL A 26 9.92 3.71 2.37
CA VAL A 26 10.01 3.65 3.84
C VAL A 26 11.04 4.65 4.37
N LEU A 27 12.25 4.69 3.78
CA LEU A 27 13.28 5.62 4.19
C LEU A 27 12.84 7.08 4.00
N GLU A 28 12.23 7.41 2.86
CA GLU A 28 11.67 8.74 2.60
C GLU A 28 10.59 9.12 3.62
N GLY A 29 9.74 8.17 4.01
CA GLY A 29 8.71 8.42 5.03
C GLY A 29 9.30 8.67 6.41
N ILE A 30 10.35 7.94 6.79
CA ILE A 30 11.09 8.15 8.05
C ILE A 30 11.77 9.52 8.06
N GLU A 31 12.47 9.89 6.98
CA GLU A 31 13.12 11.20 6.86
C GLU A 31 12.12 12.37 6.96
N GLN A 32 10.89 12.15 6.49
CA GLN A 32 9.78 13.11 6.59
C GLN A 32 9.07 13.10 7.96
N GLY A 33 9.49 12.24 8.90
CA GLY A 33 8.89 12.14 10.23
C GLY A 33 7.46 11.60 10.23
N LYS A 34 7.09 10.78 9.24
CA LYS A 34 5.75 10.19 9.16
C LYS A 34 5.57 9.10 10.22
N GLU A 35 4.47 9.16 10.97
CA GLU A 35 4.09 8.12 11.93
C GLU A 35 3.58 6.83 11.25
N GLU A 36 3.09 6.93 10.02
CA GLU A 36 2.63 5.79 9.23
C GLU A 36 3.01 5.96 7.75
N ILE A 37 3.48 4.87 7.13
CA ILE A 37 3.95 4.83 5.75
C ILE A 37 3.17 3.74 5.00
N LEU A 38 2.34 4.17 4.04
CA LEU A 38 1.59 3.28 3.16
C LEU A 38 2.23 3.28 1.78
N VAL A 39 2.82 2.15 1.40
CA VAL A 39 3.57 1.99 0.15
C VAL A 39 2.65 1.87 -1.07
N ASP A 40 1.45 1.31 -0.88
CA ASP A 40 0.50 1.07 -1.97
C ASP A 40 -0.73 1.99 -1.97
N GLU A 41 -1.24 2.28 -3.18
CA GLU A 41 -2.38 3.18 -3.37
C GLU A 41 -3.68 2.61 -2.82
N THR A 42 -3.89 1.30 -2.91
CA THR A 42 -5.09 0.67 -2.34
C THR A 42 -5.11 0.82 -0.83
N GLY A 43 -3.98 0.63 -0.15
CA GLY A 43 -3.83 0.83 1.29
C GLY A 43 -4.16 2.28 1.68
N ARG A 44 -3.65 3.25 0.90
CA ARG A 44 -3.99 4.68 1.07
C ARG A 44 -5.49 4.93 0.94
N ASN A 45 -6.13 4.37 -0.09
CA ASN A 45 -7.57 4.52 -0.34
C ASN A 45 -8.42 3.84 0.74
N VAL A 46 -8.03 2.64 1.18
CA VAL A 46 -8.70 1.91 2.26
C VAL A 46 -8.59 2.71 3.55
N LYS A 47 -7.40 3.15 3.96
CA LYS A 47 -7.22 3.99 5.15
C LYS A 47 -8.09 5.25 5.08
N ALA A 48 -8.07 5.97 3.97
CA ALA A 48 -8.89 7.16 3.78
C ALA A 48 -10.39 6.85 3.96
N SER A 49 -10.86 5.69 3.48
CA SER A 49 -12.25 5.28 3.64
C SER A 49 -12.65 4.93 5.07
N LEU A 50 -11.71 4.48 5.92
CA LEU A 50 -12.00 4.15 7.32
C LEU A 50 -12.37 5.39 8.16
N SER A 51 -12.01 6.59 7.69
CA SER A 51 -12.37 7.86 8.32
C SER A 51 -13.45 8.63 7.56
N SER A 52 -14.02 8.04 6.50
CA SER A 52 -15.06 8.69 5.71
C SER A 52 -16.47 8.27 6.18
N ALA A 53 -17.49 9.02 5.77
CA ALA A 53 -18.89 8.67 6.03
C ALA A 53 -19.38 7.47 5.21
N SER A 54 -18.66 7.10 4.14
CA SER A 54 -19.04 6.02 3.23
C SER A 54 -17.88 5.03 3.05
N PRO A 55 -17.98 3.81 3.59
CA PRO A 55 -16.95 2.78 3.44
C PRO A 55 -16.59 2.52 1.97
N ALA A 56 -15.33 2.18 1.69
CA ALA A 56 -14.83 1.98 0.33
C ALA A 56 -15.64 0.96 -0.49
N TYR A 57 -16.20 -0.07 0.15
CA TYR A 57 -16.98 -1.12 -0.53
C TYR A 57 -18.42 -0.71 -0.89
N LEU A 58 -18.90 0.44 -0.42
CA LEU A 58 -20.22 1.00 -0.78
C LEU A 58 -20.14 2.07 -1.88
N THR A 59 -18.94 2.50 -2.25
CA THR A 59 -18.76 3.48 -3.33
C THR A 59 -19.01 2.78 -4.66
N ARG A 60 -20.13 3.10 -5.32
CA ARG A 60 -20.47 2.52 -6.63
C ARG A 60 -19.45 3.04 -7.64
N ALA A 61 -18.60 2.16 -8.17
CA ALA A 61 -17.72 2.48 -9.28
C ALA A 61 -18.59 2.94 -10.46
N HIS A 62 -18.40 4.18 -10.89
CA HIS A 62 -18.97 4.71 -12.13
C HIS A 62 -18.08 4.31 -13.30
#